data_AF-A0A131XVC3-F1
#
_entry.id   AF-A0A131XVC3-F1
#
_cell.length_a   1.000
_cell.length_b   1.000
_cell.length_c   1.000
_cell.angle_alpha   90.00
_cell.angle_beta   90.00
_cell.angle_gamma   90.00
#
_symmetry.space_group_name_H-M   'P 1'
#
loop_
_entity.id
_entity.type
_entity.pdbx_description
1 polymer ?
#
loop_
_entity_poly.entity_id
_entity_poly.type
_entity_poly.pdbx_seq_one_letter_code
_entity_poly.pdbx_strand_id
1 'polypeptide(L)'
;MSTRHYAREQLERADMLKRRAVIEIPEFYVGSILAVTVSDNNAPGKQNRFVGICIDRRGVGLRHNFTLRNVVDHQGVEIMYDLYNPLLLKLEVLRLEKRLDEHLLYLKDALPEYSTIPFDMEPESHPEGAPVPVNPIKVQLKPRPWVARWERYDLKGVQDLGLPERFYQKAAERATPWEKFDLMKQYRKVIPEEEQLPIWQELDRHRATVEEAQKRERRRRLLNKGPQ
;
A
#
# COMPACT_ATOMS: atom_id res chain seq x y z
N MET A 1 -19.34 13.05 -8.43
CA MET A 1 -19.39 13.09 -6.94
C MET A 1 -20.42 12.05 -6.51
N SER A 2 -20.00 10.97 -5.84
CA SER A 2 -20.91 9.91 -5.39
C SER A 2 -21.39 10.23 -3.98
N THR A 3 -22.70 10.26 -3.77
CA THR A 3 -23.29 10.12 -2.43
C THR A 3 -22.89 8.77 -1.84
N ARG A 4 -22.59 8.72 -0.53
CA ARG A 4 -22.36 7.46 0.19
C ARG A 4 -23.67 6.69 0.28
N HIS A 5 -23.60 5.37 0.18
CA HIS A 5 -24.77 4.50 0.27
C HIS A 5 -24.49 3.38 1.27
N TYR A 6 -25.09 3.49 2.45
CA TYR A 6 -24.78 2.64 3.60
C TYR A 6 -24.94 1.14 3.29
N ALA A 7 -26.01 0.75 2.58
CA ALA A 7 -26.22 -0.65 2.22
C ALA A 7 -25.16 -1.17 1.24
N ARG A 8 -24.63 -0.31 0.35
CA ARG A 8 -23.56 -0.70 -0.59
C ARG A 8 -22.27 -0.95 0.19
N GLU A 9 -21.93 -0.03 1.10
CA GLU A 9 -20.72 -0.13 1.91
C GLU A 9 -20.73 -1.35 2.84
N GLN A 10 -21.89 -1.69 3.41
CA GLN A 10 -22.05 -2.94 4.17
C GLN A 10 -21.84 -4.19 3.31
N LEU A 11 -22.45 -4.25 2.11
CA LEU A 11 -22.28 -5.39 1.21
C LEU A 11 -20.81 -5.53 0.75
N GLU A 12 -20.18 -4.44 0.34
CA GLU A 12 -18.76 -4.43 -0.03
C GLU A 12 -17.88 -4.89 1.13
N ARG A 13 -18.16 -4.45 2.36
CA ARG A 13 -17.41 -4.87 3.55
C ARG A 13 -17.59 -6.35 3.85
N ALA A 14 -18.81 -6.87 3.79
CA ALA A 14 -19.07 -8.29 3.99
C ALA A 14 -18.26 -9.14 3.00
N ASP A 15 -18.18 -8.72 1.73
CA ASP A 15 -17.39 -9.43 0.72
C ASP A 15 -15.88 -9.27 0.92
N MET A 16 -15.40 -8.09 1.34
CA MET A 16 -14.00 -7.90 1.75
C MET A 16 -13.61 -8.82 2.90
N LEU A 17 -14.47 -8.99 3.91
CA LEU A 17 -14.22 -9.86 5.06
C LEU A 17 -14.21 -11.34 4.65
N LYS A 18 -15.17 -11.77 3.83
CA LYS A 18 -15.14 -13.13 3.25
C LYS A 18 -13.83 -13.39 2.52
N ARG A 19 -13.32 -12.41 1.75
CA ARG A 19 -12.05 -12.56 1.05
C ARG A 19 -10.85 -12.63 2.01
N ARG A 20 -10.82 -11.81 3.06
CA ARG A 20 -9.78 -11.82 4.12
C ARG A 20 -9.76 -13.10 4.96
N ALA A 21 -10.86 -13.84 5.02
CA ALA A 21 -10.87 -15.18 5.62
C ALA A 21 -10.15 -16.22 4.76
N VAL A 22 -10.00 -15.98 3.46
CA VAL A 22 -9.33 -16.89 2.50
C VAL A 22 -7.87 -16.53 2.29
N ILE A 23 -7.53 -15.24 2.20
CA ILE A 23 -6.16 -14.74 2.07
C ILE A 23 -5.80 -13.83 3.24
N GLU A 24 -4.62 -14.04 3.80
CA GLU A 24 -4.05 -13.13 4.79
C GLU A 24 -3.60 -11.84 4.09
N ILE A 25 -4.21 -10.72 4.49
CA ILE A 25 -3.86 -9.39 4.00
C ILE A 25 -3.22 -8.63 5.17
N PRO A 26 -1.88 -8.61 5.26
CA PRO A 26 -1.18 -7.93 6.34
C PRO A 26 -1.31 -6.40 6.26
N GLU A 27 -0.96 -5.75 7.37
CA GLU A 27 -0.83 -4.30 7.42
C GLU A 27 0.44 -3.86 6.67
N PHE A 28 0.32 -2.86 5.80
CA PHE A 28 1.44 -2.23 5.11
C PHE A 28 1.11 -0.80 4.76
N TYR A 29 2.12 -0.02 4.38
CA TYR A 29 2.00 1.39 4.03
C TYR A 29 2.74 1.71 2.73
N VAL A 30 2.54 2.93 2.22
CA VAL A 30 3.38 3.47 1.16
C VAL A 30 4.79 3.62 1.68
N GLY A 31 5.75 3.02 0.97
CA GLY A 31 7.13 2.86 1.41
C GLY A 31 7.49 1.44 1.84
N SER A 32 6.52 0.63 2.25
CA SER A 32 6.79 -0.75 2.66
C SER A 32 7.24 -1.61 1.45
N ILE A 33 8.11 -2.59 1.69
CA ILE A 33 8.57 -3.55 0.68
C ILE A 33 7.70 -4.79 0.78
N LEU A 34 7.08 -5.17 -0.34
CA LEU A 34 6.15 -6.30 -0.41
C LEU A 34 6.64 -7.34 -1.42
N ALA A 35 6.32 -8.60 -1.14
CA ALA A 35 6.33 -9.67 -2.12
C ALA A 35 4.90 -10.13 -2.39
N VAL A 36 4.48 -10.04 -3.65
CA VAL A 36 3.13 -10.40 -4.09
C VAL A 36 3.21 -11.60 -5.00
N THR A 37 2.47 -12.65 -4.66
CA THR A 37 2.35 -13.86 -5.48
C THR A 37 0.94 -13.92 -6.07
N VAL A 38 0.86 -14.02 -7.40
CA VAL A 38 -0.39 -14.08 -8.17
C VAL A 38 -0.42 -15.36 -9.00
N SER A 39 -1.61 -15.92 -9.20
CA SER A 39 -1.82 -17.00 -10.16
C SER A 39 -1.82 -16.45 -11.58
N ASP A 40 -0.92 -16.93 -12.41
CA ASP A 40 -0.80 -16.56 -13.82
C ASP A 40 -0.65 -17.82 -14.65
N ASN A 41 -1.62 -18.10 -15.52
CA ASN A 41 -1.64 -19.30 -16.35
C ASN A 41 -0.47 -19.38 -17.34
N ASN A 42 0.13 -18.24 -17.71
CA ASN A 42 1.21 -18.18 -18.68
C ASN A 42 2.60 -18.25 -18.02
N ALA A 43 2.68 -18.11 -16.70
CA ALA A 43 3.93 -18.16 -15.96
C ALA A 43 4.42 -19.61 -15.76
N PRO A 44 5.74 -19.85 -15.75
CA PRO A 44 6.29 -21.15 -15.38
C PRO A 44 5.87 -21.48 -13.94
N GLY A 45 5.15 -22.60 -13.76
CA GLY A 45 4.59 -22.97 -12.45
C GLY A 45 3.22 -22.37 -12.12
N LYS A 46 2.56 -21.69 -13.06
CA LYS A 46 1.23 -21.06 -12.94
C LYS A 46 1.13 -19.97 -11.85
N GLN A 47 2.27 -19.52 -11.34
CA GLN A 47 2.38 -18.52 -10.30
C GLN A 47 3.48 -17.54 -10.66
N ASN A 48 3.26 -16.26 -10.37
CA ASN A 48 4.23 -15.21 -10.55
C ASN A 48 4.42 -14.47 -9.23
N ARG A 49 5.68 -14.34 -8.78
CA ARG A 49 6.06 -13.61 -7.58
C ARG A 49 6.82 -12.35 -7.98
N PHE A 50 6.34 -11.19 -7.52
CA PHE A 50 6.99 -9.91 -7.75
C PHE A 50 7.30 -9.24 -6.40
N VAL A 51 8.52 -8.73 -6.27
CA VAL A 51 8.99 -7.99 -5.10
C VAL A 51 9.19 -6.53 -5.50
N GLY A 52 8.76 -5.60 -4.65
CA GLY A 52 8.98 -4.18 -4.87
C GLY A 52 8.50 -3.30 -3.73
N ILE A 53 8.81 -2.01 -3.84
CA ILE A 53 8.33 -0.98 -2.91
C ILE A 53 6.91 -0.56 -3.30
N CYS A 54 6.03 -0.44 -2.30
CA CYS A 54 4.71 0.12 -2.51
C CYS A 54 4.81 1.64 -2.69
N ILE A 55 4.51 2.13 -3.89
CA ILE A 55 4.64 3.55 -4.24
C ILE A 55 3.33 4.33 -4.18
N ASP A 56 2.21 3.64 -4.28
CA ASP A 56 0.87 4.26 -4.29
C ASP A 56 -0.15 3.26 -3.75
N ARG A 57 -1.12 3.77 -3.00
CA ARG A 57 -2.28 3.02 -2.49
C ARG A 57 -3.50 3.90 -2.67
N ARG A 58 -4.48 3.42 -3.42
CA ARG A 58 -5.65 4.22 -3.79
C ARG A 58 -6.88 3.36 -4.00
N GLY A 59 -8.00 4.03 -4.16
CA GLY A 59 -9.30 3.37 -4.24
C GLY A 59 -9.85 3.02 -2.86
N VAL A 60 -11.08 2.52 -2.85
CA VAL A 60 -11.84 2.18 -1.64
C VAL A 60 -12.66 0.91 -1.88
N GLY A 61 -13.04 0.24 -0.79
CA GLY A 61 -13.83 -1.00 -0.86
C GLY A 61 -13.10 -2.09 -1.64
N LEU A 62 -13.85 -2.82 -2.47
CA LEU A 62 -13.31 -3.89 -3.32
C LEU A 62 -12.36 -3.40 -4.42
N ARG A 63 -12.40 -2.09 -4.76
CA ARG A 63 -11.55 -1.46 -5.80
C ARG A 63 -10.26 -0.87 -5.23
N HIS A 64 -9.94 -1.18 -3.98
CA HIS A 64 -8.69 -0.74 -3.36
C HIS A 64 -7.51 -1.45 -4.04
N ASN A 65 -6.59 -0.66 -4.58
CA ASN A 65 -5.39 -1.15 -5.26
C ASN A 65 -4.12 -0.49 -4.74
N PHE A 66 -3.00 -1.11 -5.06
CA PHE A 66 -1.68 -0.61 -4.72
C PHE A 66 -0.71 -0.89 -5.85
N THR A 67 0.29 -0.03 -6.02
CA THR A 67 1.30 -0.17 -7.07
C THR A 67 2.63 -0.52 -6.45
N LEU A 68 3.23 -1.62 -6.91
CA LEU A 68 4.60 -1.99 -6.60
C LEU A 68 5.54 -1.52 -7.70
N ARG A 69 6.70 -1.02 -7.30
CA ARG A 69 7.79 -0.63 -8.20
C ARG A 69 9.05 -1.39 -7.82
N ASN A 70 9.77 -1.89 -8.83
CA ASN A 70 11.12 -2.39 -8.69
C ASN A 70 11.94 -2.06 -9.95
N VAL A 71 13.25 -2.07 -9.85
CA VAL A 71 14.16 -2.03 -11.00
C VAL A 71 14.73 -3.42 -11.18
N VAL A 72 14.39 -4.04 -12.31
CA VAL A 72 14.78 -5.42 -12.67
C VAL A 72 15.61 -5.33 -13.93
N ASP A 73 16.82 -5.87 -13.92
CA ASP A 73 17.73 -5.85 -15.08
C ASP A 73 17.87 -4.42 -15.68
N HIS A 74 18.05 -3.43 -14.80
CA HIS A 74 18.14 -2.00 -15.13
C HIS A 74 16.88 -1.38 -15.77
N GLN A 75 15.76 -2.11 -15.81
CA GLN A 75 14.48 -1.62 -16.27
C GLN A 75 13.51 -1.40 -15.11
N GLY A 76 12.89 -0.22 -15.06
CA GLY A 76 11.85 0.07 -14.06
C GLY A 76 10.55 -0.66 -14.41
N VAL A 77 10.11 -1.55 -13.53
CA VAL A 77 8.85 -2.31 -13.66
C VAL A 77 7.88 -1.84 -12.59
N GLU A 78 6.64 -1.59 -13.01
CA GLU A 78 5.54 -1.25 -12.11
C GLU A 78 4.37 -2.19 -12.34
N ILE A 79 3.84 -2.76 -11.26
CA ILE A 79 2.66 -3.62 -11.31
C ILE A 79 1.64 -3.09 -10.31
N MET A 80 0.43 -2.83 -10.81
CA MET A 80 -0.72 -2.47 -9.99
C MET A 80 -1.48 -3.75 -9.63
N TYR A 81 -1.71 -3.96 -8.34
CA TYR A 81 -2.48 -5.08 -7.83
C TYR A 81 -3.76 -4.59 -7.15
N ASP A 82 -4.87 -5.24 -7.47
CA ASP A 82 -6.12 -5.07 -6.72
C ASP A 82 -6.07 -5.96 -5.47
N LEU A 83 -6.31 -5.37 -4.30
CA LEU A 83 -6.10 -6.03 -3.00
C LEU A 83 -7.01 -7.26 -2.81
N TYR A 84 -8.22 -7.21 -3.38
CA TYR A 84 -9.23 -8.26 -3.25
C TYR A 84 -9.35 -9.14 -4.50
N ASN A 85 -8.38 -9.09 -5.41
CA ASN A 85 -8.39 -9.92 -6.62
C ASN A 85 -8.38 -11.42 -6.25
N PRO A 86 -9.23 -12.27 -6.86
CA PRO A 86 -9.19 -13.72 -6.65
C PRO A 86 -7.88 -14.38 -7.10
N LEU A 87 -7.16 -13.79 -8.06
CA LEU A 87 -5.86 -14.29 -8.54
C LEU A 87 -4.72 -14.03 -7.55
N LEU A 88 -4.90 -13.14 -6.58
CA LEU A 88 -3.92 -12.87 -5.54
C LEU A 88 -3.83 -14.08 -4.61
N LEU A 89 -2.68 -14.75 -4.56
CA LEU A 89 -2.48 -15.96 -3.78
C LEU A 89 -1.87 -15.67 -2.40
N LYS A 90 -0.84 -14.81 -2.37
CA LYS A 90 -0.12 -14.47 -1.15
C LYS A 90 0.41 -13.04 -1.22
N LEU A 91 0.32 -12.33 -0.09
CA LEU A 91 0.90 -11.00 0.09
C LEU A 91 1.78 -11.04 1.34
N GLU A 92 3.08 -10.89 1.15
CA GLU A 92 4.07 -10.90 2.20
C GLU A 92 4.64 -9.48 2.37
N VAL A 93 4.76 -9.03 3.62
CA VAL A 93 5.49 -7.80 3.94
C VAL A 93 6.94 -8.19 4.23
N LEU A 94 7.87 -7.76 3.39
CA LEU A 94 9.29 -8.02 3.60
C LEU A 94 9.92 -6.99 4.53
N ARG A 95 9.55 -5.71 4.38
CA ARG A 95 9.94 -4.63 5.29
C ARG A 95 8.77 -3.71 5.52
N LEU A 96 8.38 -3.56 6.78
CA LEU A 96 7.32 -2.64 7.18
C LEU A 96 7.93 -1.27 7.49
N GLU A 97 7.71 -0.31 6.61
CA GLU A 97 8.14 1.08 6.82
C GLU A 97 7.17 2.07 6.15
N LYS A 98 7.19 3.30 6.65
CA LYS A 98 6.52 4.47 6.06
C LYS A 98 7.56 5.42 5.47
N ARG A 99 7.18 6.16 4.44
CA ARG A 99 7.92 7.34 3.96
C ARG A 99 7.28 8.64 4.47
N LEU A 100 7.93 9.77 4.21
CA LEU A 100 7.45 11.09 4.57
C LEU A 100 6.23 11.55 3.74
N ASP A 101 6.07 10.99 2.54
CA ASP A 101 5.04 11.37 1.57
C ASP A 101 3.94 10.32 1.48
N GLU A 102 2.72 10.75 1.13
CA GLU A 102 1.57 9.86 0.94
C GLU A 102 1.72 8.95 -0.29
N HIS A 103 2.48 9.38 -1.30
CA HIS A 103 2.78 8.62 -2.51
C HIS A 103 4.22 8.85 -2.99
N LEU A 104 4.82 7.83 -3.59
CA LEU A 104 6.22 7.81 -4.06
C LEU A 104 6.31 7.78 -5.58
N LEU A 105 5.33 8.35 -6.28
CA LEU A 105 5.30 8.39 -7.75
C LEU A 105 6.53 9.07 -8.36
N TYR A 106 7.21 9.95 -7.60
CA TYR A 106 8.46 10.59 -7.99
C TYR A 106 9.64 9.60 -8.14
N LEU A 107 9.53 8.37 -7.62
CA LEU A 107 10.55 7.33 -7.82
C LEU A 107 10.74 6.92 -9.29
N LYS A 108 9.79 7.27 -10.17
CA LYS A 108 9.92 7.13 -11.63
C LYS A 108 11.07 7.99 -12.19
N ASP A 109 11.20 9.19 -11.65
CA ASP A 109 12.18 10.19 -12.06
C ASP A 109 13.42 10.20 -11.14
N ALA A 110 13.44 9.38 -10.10
CA ALA A 110 14.56 9.23 -9.19
C ALA A 110 15.69 8.37 -9.76
N LEU A 111 16.85 8.42 -9.10
CA LEU A 111 17.93 7.46 -9.35
C LEU A 111 17.45 6.01 -9.11
N PRO A 112 17.91 5.02 -9.92
CA PRO A 112 17.45 3.63 -9.80
C PRO A 112 17.70 3.00 -8.43
N GLU A 113 18.74 3.45 -7.72
CA GLU A 113 19.13 2.95 -6.40
C GLU A 113 17.97 2.98 -5.39
N TYR A 114 17.14 4.02 -5.41
CA TYR A 114 16.01 4.16 -4.49
C TYR A 114 14.83 3.22 -4.79
N SER A 115 14.83 2.55 -5.94
CA SER A 115 13.78 1.63 -6.39
C SER A 115 14.28 0.20 -6.61
N THR A 116 15.58 -0.05 -6.49
CA THR A 116 16.16 -1.37 -6.75
C THR A 116 16.09 -2.21 -5.48
N ILE A 117 15.33 -3.31 -5.53
CA ILE A 117 15.10 -4.20 -4.40
C ILE A 117 15.42 -5.65 -4.83
N PRO A 118 16.23 -6.38 -4.05
CA PRO A 118 16.54 -7.77 -4.34
C PRO A 118 15.28 -8.66 -4.22
N PHE A 119 15.09 -9.57 -5.17
CA PHE A 119 13.95 -10.48 -5.20
C PHE A 119 13.98 -11.54 -4.08
N ASP A 120 15.17 -11.87 -3.62
CA ASP A 120 15.52 -12.82 -2.58
C ASP A 120 15.58 -12.18 -1.18
N MET A 121 15.13 -10.93 -1.03
CA MET A 121 15.05 -10.26 0.27
C MET A 121 14.20 -11.08 1.25
N GLU A 122 14.78 -11.37 2.42
CA GLU A 122 14.08 -12.05 3.51
C GLU A 122 13.18 -11.09 4.29
N PRO A 123 12.06 -11.57 4.86
CA PRO A 123 11.21 -10.74 5.71
C PRO A 123 11.90 -10.30 7.00
N GLU A 124 11.92 -9.00 7.25
CA GLU A 124 12.36 -8.38 8.49
C GLU A 124 11.28 -8.50 9.57
N SER A 125 11.68 -8.95 10.75
CA SER A 125 10.77 -9.07 11.89
C SER A 125 10.44 -7.70 12.47
N HIS A 126 9.15 -7.36 12.57
CA HIS A 126 8.66 -6.19 13.29
C HIS A 126 7.91 -6.63 14.56
N PRO A 127 8.29 -6.14 15.76
CA PRO A 127 7.65 -6.55 17.00
C PRO A 127 6.19 -6.07 17.05
N GLU A 128 5.28 -6.95 17.50
CA GLU A 128 3.86 -6.63 17.63
C GLU A 128 3.65 -5.46 18.59
N GLY A 129 2.89 -4.45 18.15
CA GLY A 129 2.56 -3.26 18.94
C GLY A 129 3.59 -2.13 18.89
N ALA A 130 4.78 -2.36 18.33
CA ALA A 130 5.73 -1.26 18.10
C ALA A 130 5.22 -0.32 16.99
N PRO A 131 5.45 0.99 17.12
CA PRO A 131 5.06 1.95 16.10
C PRO A 131 5.79 1.65 14.79
N VAL A 132 5.11 1.83 13.68
CA VAL A 132 5.69 1.62 12.34
C VAL A 132 6.80 2.64 12.09
N PRO A 133 8.03 2.20 11.75
CA PRO A 133 9.13 3.11 11.53
C PRO A 133 8.89 4.01 10.31
N VAL A 134 9.21 5.30 10.46
CA VAL A 134 9.15 6.28 9.37
C VAL A 134 10.56 6.54 8.88
N ASN A 135 10.82 6.22 7.63
CA ASN A 135 12.13 6.38 7.00
C ASN A 135 12.26 7.80 6.41
N PRO A 136 13.18 8.65 6.94
CA PRO A 136 13.29 10.06 6.57
C PRO A 136 14.18 10.32 5.34
N ILE A 137 14.61 9.28 4.61
CA ILE A 137 15.47 9.42 3.42
C ILE A 137 14.85 10.41 2.42
N LYS A 138 15.68 11.34 1.95
CA LYS A 138 15.35 12.26 0.86
C LYS A 138 15.96 11.78 -0.45
N VAL A 139 15.10 11.56 -1.43
CA VAL A 139 15.43 11.01 -2.74
C VAL A 139 15.98 12.09 -3.68
N GLN A 140 17.07 11.79 -4.38
CA GLN A 140 17.60 12.62 -5.46
C GLN A 140 16.91 12.26 -6.79
N LEU A 141 16.39 13.28 -7.49
CA LEU A 141 15.82 13.12 -8.83
C LEU A 141 16.90 13.20 -9.91
N LYS A 142 16.65 12.52 -11.02
CA LYS A 142 17.44 12.65 -12.26
C LYS A 142 17.30 14.07 -12.83
N PRO A 143 18.17 14.47 -13.77
CA PRO A 143 17.93 15.66 -14.58
C PRO A 143 16.60 15.55 -15.35
N ARG A 144 16.01 16.71 -15.66
CA ARG A 144 14.78 16.81 -16.46
C ARG A 144 15.00 16.26 -17.89
N PRO A 145 13.95 15.80 -18.59
CA PRO A 145 12.52 15.91 -18.29
C PRO A 145 12.01 14.87 -17.28
N TRP A 146 11.04 15.28 -16.46
CA TRP A 146 10.33 14.43 -15.50
C TRP A 146 8.92 14.11 -15.98
N VAL A 147 8.36 13.01 -15.46
CA VAL A 147 6.98 12.57 -15.73
C VAL A 147 5.96 13.58 -15.19
N ALA A 148 6.24 14.20 -14.05
CA ALA A 148 5.38 15.21 -13.45
C ALA A 148 6.14 16.47 -13.04
N ARG A 149 5.36 17.52 -12.76
CA ARG A 149 5.86 18.77 -12.19
C ARG A 149 5.91 18.65 -10.68
N TRP A 150 6.92 17.93 -10.19
CA TRP A 150 7.10 17.63 -8.76
C TRP A 150 7.22 18.88 -7.90
N GLU A 151 7.66 20.02 -8.48
CA GLU A 151 7.74 21.30 -7.78
C GLU A 151 6.39 21.85 -7.30
N ARG A 152 5.27 21.29 -7.82
CA ARG A 152 3.91 21.67 -7.45
C ARG A 152 3.33 20.85 -6.31
N TYR A 153 3.99 19.76 -5.94
CA TYR A 153 3.55 18.86 -4.89
C TYR A 153 4.30 19.22 -3.60
N ASP A 154 3.61 19.15 -2.46
CA ASP A 154 4.21 19.35 -1.13
C ASP A 154 4.97 18.09 -0.67
N LEU A 155 6.02 17.74 -1.42
CA LEU A 155 6.85 16.55 -1.19
C LEU A 155 7.95 16.85 -0.16
N LYS A 156 8.03 16.04 0.88
CA LYS A 156 9.02 16.10 1.96
C LYS A 156 10.16 15.09 1.78
N GLY A 157 9.90 14.02 1.02
CA GLY A 157 10.84 12.93 0.75
C GLY A 157 11.73 13.14 -0.47
N VAL A 158 11.72 14.32 -1.10
CA VAL A 158 12.58 14.66 -2.23
C VAL A 158 13.61 15.71 -1.80
N GLN A 159 14.84 15.61 -2.31
CA GLN A 159 15.87 16.64 -2.12
C GLN A 159 15.47 17.93 -2.85
N ASP A 160 16.19 19.03 -2.60
CA ASP A 160 15.96 20.26 -3.34
C ASP A 160 16.13 20.00 -4.86
N LEU A 161 15.12 20.43 -5.62
CA LEU A 161 15.05 20.23 -7.06
C LEU A 161 16.03 21.12 -7.81
N GLY A 162 16.59 22.15 -7.16
CA GLY A 162 17.55 23.08 -7.75
C GLY A 162 16.95 23.88 -8.91
N LEU A 163 15.63 24.09 -8.91
CA LEU A 163 14.92 24.79 -9.98
C LEU A 163 15.04 26.31 -9.83
N PRO A 164 15.02 27.07 -10.94
CA PRO A 164 14.90 28.52 -10.87
C PRO A 164 13.65 28.96 -10.10
N GLU A 165 13.79 30.02 -9.29
CA GLU A 165 12.74 30.52 -8.37
C GLU A 165 11.37 30.74 -9.03
N ARG A 166 11.35 31.17 -10.30
CA ARG A 166 10.12 31.32 -11.11
C ARG A 166 9.23 30.07 -11.13
N PHE A 167 9.79 28.87 -10.96
CA PHE A 167 9.02 27.62 -10.92
C PHE A 167 8.28 27.47 -9.60
N TYR A 168 8.94 27.77 -8.47
CA TYR A 168 8.36 27.74 -7.14
C TYR A 168 7.28 28.82 -6.97
N GLN A 169 7.51 30.03 -7.50
CA GLN A 169 6.49 31.09 -7.52
C GLN A 169 5.20 30.63 -8.23
N LYS A 170 5.33 30.02 -9.41
CA LYS A 170 4.18 29.47 -10.16
C LYS A 170 3.51 28.28 -9.47
N ALA A 171 4.25 27.52 -8.68
CA ALA A 171 3.68 26.45 -7.86
C ALA A 171 2.87 27.04 -6.70
N ALA A 172 3.41 28.05 -6.02
CA ALA A 172 2.75 28.76 -4.93
C ALA A 172 1.45 29.45 -5.38
N GLU A 173 1.42 30.07 -6.57
CA GLU A 173 0.20 30.65 -7.17
C GLU A 173 -0.93 29.63 -7.37
N ARG A 174 -0.58 28.35 -7.58
CA ARG A 174 -1.54 27.26 -7.79
C ARG A 174 -1.87 26.49 -6.52
N ALA A 175 -1.13 26.71 -5.44
CA ALA A 175 -1.34 26.03 -4.19
C ALA A 175 -2.70 26.44 -3.61
N THR A 176 -3.33 25.51 -2.90
CA THR A 176 -4.64 25.71 -2.29
C THR A 176 -4.53 25.63 -0.75
N PRO A 177 -3.78 26.54 -0.10
CA PRO A 177 -3.50 26.46 1.34
C PRO A 177 -4.75 26.54 2.22
N TRP A 178 -5.88 27.05 1.70
CA TRP A 178 -7.16 27.09 2.39
C TRP A 178 -7.80 25.70 2.56
N GLU A 179 -7.44 24.70 1.76
CA GLU A 179 -8.03 23.36 1.84
C GLU A 179 -7.78 22.67 3.18
N LYS A 180 -6.68 22.99 3.86
CA LYS A 180 -6.41 22.45 5.21
C LYS A 180 -7.43 22.92 6.25
N PHE A 181 -8.11 24.03 5.98
CA PHE A 181 -9.14 24.61 6.83
C PHE A 181 -10.56 24.31 6.34
N ASP A 182 -10.73 23.57 5.23
CA ASP A 182 -12.04 23.20 4.70
C ASP A 182 -12.62 22.00 5.47
N LEU A 183 -13.42 22.30 6.50
CA LEU A 183 -14.08 21.30 7.35
C LEU A 183 -15.03 20.39 6.55
N MET A 184 -15.70 20.91 5.53
CA MET A 184 -16.62 20.10 4.70
C MET A 184 -15.84 19.10 3.85
N LYS A 185 -14.67 19.48 3.35
CA LYS A 185 -13.76 18.57 2.65
C LYS A 185 -13.20 17.50 3.59
N GLN A 186 -12.86 17.85 4.83
CA GLN A 186 -12.43 16.89 5.86
C GLN A 186 -13.55 15.90 6.22
N TYR A 187 -14.76 16.40 6.49
CA TYR A 187 -15.94 15.59 6.80
C TYR A 187 -16.26 14.58 5.69
N ARG A 188 -16.15 14.99 4.41
CA ARG A 188 -16.36 14.09 3.27
C ARG A 188 -15.28 13.02 3.11
N LYS A 189 -14.05 13.30 3.58
CA LYS A 189 -12.92 12.36 3.50
C LYS A 189 -13.01 11.28 4.59
N VAL A 190 -13.46 11.64 5.78
CA VAL A 190 -13.45 10.77 6.96
C VAL A 190 -14.84 10.15 7.19
N ILE A 191 -14.91 9.03 7.89
CA ILE A 191 -16.16 8.46 8.40
C ILE A 191 -16.32 8.94 9.85
N PRO A 192 -17.45 9.53 10.28
CA PRO A 192 -17.66 9.93 11.67
C PRO A 192 -17.39 8.78 12.64
N GLU A 193 -16.85 9.07 13.83
CA GLU A 193 -16.47 8.04 14.82
C GLU A 193 -17.65 7.13 15.20
N GLU A 194 -18.84 7.69 15.34
CA GLU A 194 -20.09 6.96 15.60
C GLU A 194 -20.37 5.87 14.56
N GLU A 195 -20.05 6.13 13.29
CA GLU A 195 -20.19 5.16 12.20
C GLU A 195 -19.01 4.19 12.14
N GLN A 196 -17.83 4.59 12.62
CA GLN A 196 -16.65 3.71 12.68
C GLN A 196 -16.79 2.62 13.75
N LEU A 197 -17.39 2.92 14.89
CA LEU A 197 -17.50 1.99 16.02
C LEU A 197 -18.20 0.65 15.64
N PRO A 198 -19.37 0.64 14.98
CA PRO A 198 -19.98 -0.60 14.49
C PRO A 198 -19.08 -1.37 13.52
N ILE A 199 -18.33 -0.66 12.67
CA ILE A 199 -17.41 -1.26 11.70
C ILE A 199 -16.27 -1.95 12.45
N TRP A 200 -15.67 -1.29 13.43
CA TRP A 200 -14.62 -1.88 14.26
C TRP A 200 -15.10 -3.11 15.02
N GLN A 201 -16.29 -3.07 15.62
CA GLN A 201 -16.87 -4.23 16.29
C GLN A 201 -17.09 -5.41 15.32
N GLU A 202 -17.55 -5.14 14.10
CA GLU A 202 -17.69 -6.16 13.05
C GLU A 202 -16.34 -6.77 12.66
N LEU A 203 -15.32 -5.92 12.48
CA LEU A 203 -13.96 -6.33 12.14
C LEU A 203 -13.31 -7.17 13.26
N ASP A 204 -13.46 -6.77 14.52
CA ASP A 204 -12.89 -7.47 15.67
C ASP A 204 -13.52 -8.85 15.85
N ARG A 205 -14.84 -8.95 15.69
CA ARG A 205 -15.54 -10.24 15.68
C ARG A 205 -15.01 -11.13 14.56
N HIS A 206 -14.87 -10.59 13.35
CA HIS A 206 -14.34 -11.34 12.22
C HIS A 206 -12.90 -11.80 12.47
N ARG A 207 -12.03 -10.92 12.96
CA ARG A 207 -10.63 -11.22 13.28
C ARG A 207 -10.53 -12.37 14.28
N ALA A 208 -11.31 -12.32 15.37
CA ALA A 208 -11.36 -13.39 16.35
C ALA A 208 -11.76 -14.74 15.72
N THR A 209 -12.77 -14.75 14.83
CA THR A 209 -13.21 -15.99 14.16
C THR A 209 -12.15 -16.55 13.21
N VAL A 210 -11.44 -15.69 12.48
CA VAL A 210 -10.38 -16.09 11.54
C VAL A 210 -9.16 -16.60 12.31
N GLU A 211 -8.73 -15.89 13.35
CA GLU A 211 -7.62 -16.32 14.21
C GLU A 211 -7.91 -17.67 14.87
N GLU A 212 -9.12 -17.89 15.35
CA GLU A 212 -9.53 -19.19 15.89
C GLU A 212 -9.49 -20.30 14.82
N ALA A 213 -10.01 -20.04 13.62
CA ALA A 213 -9.99 -20.99 12.51
C ALA A 213 -8.55 -21.34 12.11
N GLN A 214 -7.68 -20.33 11.98
CA GLN A 214 -6.26 -20.51 11.69
C GLN A 214 -5.54 -21.28 12.82
N LYS A 215 -5.82 -20.98 14.09
CA LYS A 215 -5.27 -21.74 15.24
C LYS A 215 -5.69 -23.21 15.20
N ARG A 216 -6.97 -23.51 14.89
CA ARG A 216 -7.48 -24.88 14.73
C ARG A 216 -6.77 -25.59 13.58
N GLU A 217 -6.60 -24.92 12.44
CA GLU A 217 -5.92 -25.49 11.28
C GLU A 217 -4.42 -25.74 11.54
N ARG A 218 -3.72 -24.79 12.18
CA ARG A 218 -2.32 -24.97 12.62
C ARG A 218 -2.17 -26.17 13.55
N ARG A 219 -3.05 -26.32 14.55
CA ARG A 219 -3.07 -27.49 15.44
C ARG A 219 -3.30 -28.80 14.66
N ARG A 220 -4.26 -28.82 13.73
CA ARG A 220 -4.51 -29.98 12.87
C ARG A 220 -3.31 -30.32 11.99
N ARG A 221 -2.63 -29.34 11.40
CA ARG A 221 -1.41 -29.56 10.59
C ARG A 221 -0.27 -30.14 11.43
N LEU A 222 -0.09 -29.68 12.67
CA LEU A 222 0.90 -30.23 13.60
C LEU A 222 0.58 -31.69 13.96
N LEU A 223 -0.69 -32.01 14.24
CA LEU A 223 -1.14 -33.38 14.52
C LEU A 223 -0.94 -34.31 13.31
N ASN A 224 -1.18 -33.81 12.10
CA ASN A 224 -1.00 -34.58 10.86
C ASN A 224 0.48 -34.72 10.44
N LYS A 225 1.39 -33.90 10.97
CA LYS A 225 2.85 -34.00 10.80
C LYS A 225 3.50 -34.98 11.80
N GLY A 226 2.75 -35.97 12.29
CA GLY A 226 3.26 -37.05 13.15
C GLY A 226 4.46 -37.79 12.50
N PRO A 227 5.33 -38.42 13.32
CA PRO A 227 6.72 -38.70 12.96
C PRO A 227 6.83 -39.60 11.72
N GLN A 228 7.53 -39.08 10.70
CA GLN A 228 8.25 -39.89 9.72
C GLN A 228 9.68 -40.11 10.21
#